data_AF-A0A1B8XTX1-F1
#
_entry.id   AF-A0A1B8XTX1-F1
#
_cell.length_a   1.000
_cell.length_b   1.000
_cell.length_c   1.000
_cell.angle_alpha   90.00
_cell.angle_beta   90.00
_cell.angle_gamma   90.00
#
_symmetry.space_group_name_H-M   'P 1'
#
loop_
_entity.id
_entity.type
_entity.pdbx_description
1 polymer ?
#
loop_
_entity_poly.entity_id
_entity_poly.type
_entity_poly.pdbx_seq_one_letter_code
_entity_poly.pdbx_strand_id
1 'polypeptide(L)'
;MERKTLRRAMYSREAKVQAEEEEEEEEEEDEDETMSTAMRLRTKFPWRTCWRYLTSGGYLLLFLMIFSKLLKHSVIVAIDYWLASWTSETSNISYAQSDNVTSASELSSIQSYYVTGFSVLSATGIVLCLIASLTVEWMGLNAAKNLHHNLLKKIILAPIRFFDTTPLGLILNRFSADTNIIDQHIPPTLESLTRSTLLCLSAIGVISYATPISMVALLPLGVAFYFIQKYFRVASKDLQELDDSTQLPLLCHFSETAEGLTTIRAFRHEARFKQRMLELTDTNNLAYLFLSAANRWLEVRTVRNVLTPGGPTVHNVVFTPGGPNGA
;
A
#
# COMPACT_ATOMS: atom_id res chain seq x y z
N MET A 1 43.35 9.63 -57.74
CA MET A 1 43.35 8.47 -56.81
C MET A 1 42.71 8.83 -55.46
N GLU A 2 42.95 10.04 -54.94
CA GLU A 2 42.49 10.49 -53.61
C GLU A 2 40.97 10.57 -53.38
N ARG A 3 40.15 10.88 -54.39
CA ARG A 3 38.68 10.93 -54.22
C ARG A 3 38.03 9.56 -53.99
N LYS A 4 38.64 8.48 -54.50
CA LYS A 4 38.14 7.12 -54.29
C LYS A 4 38.51 6.57 -52.91
N THR A 5 39.69 6.92 -52.39
CA THR A 5 40.12 6.54 -51.05
C THR A 5 39.32 7.27 -49.96
N LEU A 6 39.01 8.55 -50.15
CA LEU A 6 38.17 9.34 -49.22
C LEU A 6 36.73 8.82 -49.12
N ARG A 7 36.11 8.45 -50.25
CA ARG A 7 34.77 7.83 -50.25
C ARG A 7 34.75 6.47 -49.56
N ARG A 8 35.81 5.68 -49.72
CA ARG A 8 35.94 4.36 -49.08
C ARG A 8 36.15 4.49 -47.57
N ALA A 9 36.90 5.51 -47.13
CA ALA A 9 37.08 5.83 -45.71
C ALA A 9 35.79 6.38 -45.06
N MET A 10 35.01 7.20 -45.78
CA MET A 10 33.69 7.65 -45.29
C MET A 10 32.68 6.50 -45.18
N TYR A 11 32.56 5.66 -46.21
CA TYR A 11 31.70 4.46 -46.16
C TYR A 11 32.10 3.50 -45.03
N SER A 12 33.41 3.32 -44.80
CA SER A 12 33.92 2.46 -43.73
C SER A 12 33.67 3.05 -42.33
N ARG A 13 33.53 4.37 -42.22
CA ARG A 13 33.26 5.06 -40.96
C ARG A 13 31.76 5.12 -40.68
N GLU A 14 30.94 5.37 -41.70
CA GLU A 14 29.47 5.26 -41.61
C GLU A 14 29.05 3.84 -41.25
N ALA A 15 29.62 2.82 -41.91
CA ALA A 15 29.34 1.42 -41.57
C ALA A 15 29.82 1.01 -40.16
N LYS A 16 30.83 1.69 -39.60
CA LYS A 16 31.31 1.42 -38.25
C LYS A 16 30.45 2.11 -37.18
N VAL A 17 29.99 3.33 -37.45
CA VAL A 17 29.03 4.03 -36.59
C VAL A 17 27.69 3.29 -36.59
N GLN A 18 27.25 2.79 -37.73
CA GLN A 18 26.01 2.03 -37.84
C GLN A 18 26.08 0.67 -37.12
N ALA A 19 27.25 0.03 -37.12
CA ALA A 19 27.47 -1.19 -36.34
C ALA A 19 27.58 -0.91 -34.83
N GLU A 20 28.16 0.21 -34.43
CA GLU A 20 28.20 0.66 -33.01
C GLU A 20 26.79 1.06 -32.53
N GLU A 21 25.97 1.71 -33.36
CA GLU A 21 24.56 2.00 -33.07
C GLU A 21 23.70 0.73 -32.99
N GLU A 22 23.92 -0.26 -33.89
CA GLU A 22 23.24 -1.56 -33.82
C GLU A 22 23.65 -2.38 -32.58
N GLU A 23 24.93 -2.35 -32.17
CA GLU A 23 25.40 -2.99 -30.93
C GLU A 23 24.82 -2.31 -29.67
N GLU A 24 24.72 -0.98 -29.64
CA GLU A 24 24.07 -0.24 -28.54
C GLU A 24 22.56 -0.51 -28.47
N GLU A 25 21.87 -0.60 -29.62
CA GLU A 25 20.45 -0.97 -29.69
C GLU A 25 20.21 -2.42 -29.22
N GLU A 26 21.10 -3.37 -29.57
CA GLU A 26 21.03 -4.76 -29.09
C GLU A 26 21.28 -4.87 -27.57
N GLU A 27 22.21 -4.09 -27.01
CA GLU A 27 22.45 -4.05 -25.56
C GLU A 27 21.28 -3.44 -24.79
N GLU A 28 20.63 -2.40 -25.31
CA GLU A 28 19.39 -1.83 -24.72
C GLU A 28 18.21 -2.81 -24.80
N GLU A 29 18.04 -3.52 -25.92
CA GLU A 29 17.00 -4.56 -26.07
C GLU A 29 17.21 -5.73 -25.08
N ASP A 30 18.45 -6.17 -24.88
CA ASP A 30 18.78 -7.23 -23.92
C ASP A 30 18.56 -6.81 -22.46
N GLU A 31 18.87 -5.56 -22.10
CA GLU A 31 18.56 -4.99 -20.78
C GLU A 31 17.05 -4.86 -20.54
N ASP A 32 16.30 -4.41 -21.54
CA ASP A 32 14.83 -4.32 -21.48
C ASP A 32 14.18 -5.72 -21.40
N GLU A 33 14.70 -6.72 -22.12
CA GLU A 33 14.23 -8.11 -22.04
C GLU A 33 14.54 -8.74 -20.67
N THR A 34 15.73 -8.50 -20.11
CA THR A 34 16.09 -8.99 -18.77
C THR A 34 15.31 -8.29 -17.66
N MET A 35 15.05 -6.99 -17.78
CA MET A 35 14.19 -6.22 -16.87
C MET A 35 12.73 -6.68 -16.95
N SER A 36 12.22 -6.88 -18.17
CA SER A 36 10.88 -7.40 -18.45
C SER A 36 10.69 -8.81 -17.90
N THR A 37 11.67 -9.71 -18.08
CA THR A 37 11.62 -11.06 -17.48
C THR A 37 11.73 -11.02 -15.95
N ALA A 38 12.50 -10.10 -15.37
CA ALA A 38 12.55 -9.87 -13.92
C ALA A 38 11.20 -9.37 -13.36
N MET A 39 10.48 -8.49 -14.08
CA MET A 39 9.13 -8.05 -13.74
C MET A 39 8.10 -9.18 -13.88
N ARG A 40 8.19 -9.99 -14.95
CA ARG A 40 7.25 -11.08 -15.26
C ARG A 40 7.26 -12.23 -14.23
N LEU A 41 8.36 -12.41 -13.50
CA LEU A 41 8.46 -13.39 -12.41
C LEU A 41 7.62 -13.00 -11.15
N ARG A 42 7.10 -11.78 -11.09
CA ARG A 42 6.29 -11.23 -9.97
C ARG A 42 4.80 -11.63 -10.04
N THR A 43 4.49 -12.81 -10.58
CA THR A 43 3.11 -13.20 -10.96
C THR A 43 2.28 -13.88 -9.87
N LYS A 44 2.84 -14.22 -8.71
CA LYS A 44 2.06 -14.70 -7.55
C LYS A 44 2.68 -14.17 -6.27
N PHE A 45 1.89 -13.47 -5.43
CA PHE A 45 2.29 -13.15 -4.06
C PHE A 45 2.62 -14.46 -3.34
N PRO A 46 3.90 -14.82 -3.15
CA PRO A 46 4.21 -16.09 -2.54
C PRO A 46 3.93 -15.89 -1.06
N TRP A 47 2.81 -16.43 -0.56
CA TRP A 47 2.52 -16.42 0.87
C TRP A 47 3.70 -16.93 1.70
N ARG A 48 4.47 -17.85 1.11
CA ARG A 48 5.75 -18.36 1.61
C ARG A 48 6.79 -17.26 1.88
N THR A 49 6.87 -16.23 1.05
CA THR A 49 7.83 -15.12 1.23
C THR A 49 7.41 -14.19 2.35
N CYS A 50 6.11 -13.86 2.44
CA CYS A 50 5.56 -13.13 3.58
C CYS A 50 5.82 -13.89 4.89
N TRP A 51 5.57 -15.20 4.89
CA TRP A 51 5.83 -16.05 6.05
C TRP A 51 7.31 -16.11 6.43
N ARG A 52 8.22 -16.17 5.45
CA ARG A 52 9.68 -16.10 5.68
C ARG A 52 10.07 -14.77 6.32
N TYR A 53 9.53 -13.65 5.86
CA TYR A 53 9.78 -12.34 6.47
C TYR A 53 9.30 -12.31 7.94
N LEU A 54 8.05 -12.70 8.17
CA LEU A 54 7.42 -12.76 9.49
C LEU A 54 8.18 -13.66 10.47
N THR A 55 8.63 -14.83 10.02
CA THR A 55 9.41 -15.77 10.84
C THR A 55 10.86 -15.32 11.05
N SER A 56 11.42 -14.49 10.17
CA SER A 56 12.78 -13.97 10.31
C SER A 56 12.94 -13.04 11.51
N GLY A 57 11.88 -12.36 11.95
CA GLY A 57 11.88 -11.57 13.18
C GLY A 57 11.74 -12.40 14.47
N GLY A 58 11.55 -13.72 14.36
CA GLY A 58 11.49 -14.66 15.48
C GLY A 58 10.06 -15.02 15.89
N TYR A 59 9.85 -16.30 16.20
CA TYR A 59 8.53 -16.85 16.51
C TYR A 59 7.88 -16.24 17.76
N LEU A 60 8.68 -15.91 18.79
CA LEU A 60 8.17 -15.33 20.04
C LEU A 60 7.65 -13.90 19.84
N LEU A 61 8.42 -13.04 19.17
CA LEU A 61 7.98 -11.69 18.85
C LEU A 61 6.75 -11.71 17.95
N LEU A 62 6.64 -12.72 17.07
CA LEU A 62 5.52 -12.84 16.14
C LEU A 62 4.24 -13.21 16.86
N PHE A 63 4.34 -14.19 17.75
CA PHE A 63 3.25 -14.54 18.65
C PHE A 63 2.80 -13.32 19.48
N LEU A 64 3.75 -12.61 20.08
CA LEU A 64 3.48 -11.44 20.91
C LEU A 64 2.86 -10.27 20.12
N MET A 65 3.30 -10.04 18.87
CA MET A 65 2.72 -9.06 17.95
C MET A 65 1.27 -9.40 17.57
N ILE A 66 1.00 -10.65 17.20
CA ILE A 66 -0.35 -11.10 16.85
C ILE A 66 -1.28 -10.97 18.06
N PHE A 67 -0.81 -11.43 19.22
CA PHE A 67 -1.56 -11.37 20.47
C PHE A 67 -1.87 -9.91 20.87
N SER A 68 -0.89 -9.01 20.84
CA SER A 68 -1.09 -7.60 21.20
C SER A 68 -2.08 -6.90 20.26
N LYS A 69 -2.02 -7.16 18.96
CA LYS A 69 -2.97 -6.59 17.97
C LYS A 69 -4.39 -7.12 18.18
N LEU A 70 -4.56 -8.42 18.44
CA LEU A 70 -5.87 -9.01 18.74
C LEU A 70 -6.47 -8.44 20.01
N LEU A 71 -5.69 -8.40 21.10
CA LEU A 71 -6.14 -7.88 22.39
C LEU A 71 -6.52 -6.39 22.27
N LYS A 72 -5.70 -5.57 21.61
CA LYS A 72 -5.99 -4.16 21.33
C LYS A 72 -7.30 -4.00 20.55
N HIS A 73 -7.52 -4.79 19.50
CA HIS A 73 -8.77 -4.72 18.74
C HIS A 73 -9.98 -5.18 19.55
N SER A 74 -9.84 -6.21 20.39
CA SER A 74 -10.90 -6.65 21.30
C SER A 74 -11.30 -5.55 22.28
N VAL A 75 -10.33 -4.79 22.81
CA VAL A 75 -10.60 -3.68 23.73
C VAL A 75 -11.30 -2.52 23.02
N ILE A 76 -10.93 -2.22 21.77
CA ILE A 76 -11.64 -1.20 20.97
C ILE A 76 -13.12 -1.56 20.82
N VAL A 77 -13.43 -2.81 20.44
CA VAL A 77 -14.82 -3.27 20.32
C VAL A 77 -15.54 -3.26 21.67
N ALA A 78 -14.85 -3.60 22.76
CA ALA A 78 -15.41 -3.53 24.10
C ALA A 78 -15.74 -2.10 24.53
N ILE A 79 -14.92 -1.11 24.16
CA ILE A 79 -15.18 0.31 24.40
C ILE A 79 -16.46 0.74 23.67
N ASP A 80 -16.59 0.39 22.38
CA ASP A 80 -17.79 0.72 21.59
C ASP A 80 -19.05 0.06 22.16
N TYR A 81 -18.95 -1.20 22.56
CA TYR A 81 -20.06 -1.93 23.20
C TYR A 81 -20.44 -1.31 24.56
N TRP A 82 -19.46 -0.96 25.39
CA TRP A 82 -19.69 -0.29 26.67
C TRP A 82 -20.40 1.06 26.48
N LEU A 83 -19.98 1.82 25.48
CA LEU A 83 -20.60 3.10 25.13
C LEU A 83 -22.07 2.91 24.67
N ALA A 84 -22.34 1.88 23.87
CA ALA A 84 -23.70 1.53 23.46
C ALA A 84 -24.60 1.18 24.66
N SER A 85 -24.09 0.34 25.58
CA SER A 85 -24.79 -0.02 26.83
C SER A 85 -25.03 1.20 27.73
N TRP A 86 -24.05 2.09 27.86
CA TRP A 86 -24.20 3.30 28.68
C TRP A 86 -25.26 4.23 28.09
N THR A 87 -25.28 4.38 26.76
CA THR A 87 -26.25 5.21 26.05
C THR A 87 -27.67 4.66 26.18
N SER A 88 -27.87 3.35 26.04
CA SER A 88 -29.20 2.73 26.19
C SER A 88 -29.75 2.89 27.61
N GLU A 89 -28.91 2.65 28.63
CA GLU A 89 -29.34 2.75 30.03
C GLU A 89 -29.65 4.20 30.43
N THR A 90 -28.82 5.15 30.00
CA THR A 90 -29.06 6.58 30.23
C THR A 90 -30.36 7.04 29.57
N SER A 91 -30.64 6.55 28.34
CA SER A 91 -31.88 6.90 27.65
C SER A 91 -33.11 6.37 28.39
N ASN A 92 -33.10 5.11 28.85
CA ASN A 92 -34.19 4.52 29.63
C ASN A 92 -34.46 5.29 30.93
N ILE A 93 -33.41 5.71 31.64
CA ILE A 93 -33.55 6.49 32.86
C ILE A 93 -34.12 7.89 32.57
N SER A 94 -33.69 8.54 31.48
CA SER A 94 -34.21 9.86 31.10
C SER A 94 -35.71 9.85 30.77
N TYR A 95 -36.23 8.74 30.21
CA TYR A 95 -37.67 8.56 30.00
C TYR A 95 -38.42 8.31 31.31
N ALA A 96 -37.87 7.48 32.21
CA ALA A 96 -38.47 7.18 33.51
C ALA A 96 -38.53 8.39 34.47
N GLN A 97 -37.62 9.36 34.29
CA GLN A 97 -37.56 10.58 35.10
C GLN A 97 -38.71 11.57 34.83
N SER A 98 -39.52 11.36 33.78
CA SER A 98 -40.74 12.14 33.57
C SER A 98 -41.85 11.83 34.60
N ASP A 99 -41.77 10.70 35.32
CA ASP A 99 -42.85 10.23 36.20
C ASP A 99 -42.53 10.21 37.72
N ASN A 100 -41.29 10.37 38.19
CA ASN A 100 -41.00 10.46 39.63
C ASN A 100 -39.66 11.16 39.98
N VAL A 101 -39.68 12.04 40.98
CA VAL A 101 -38.66 13.08 41.27
C VAL A 101 -37.64 12.68 42.37
N THR A 102 -37.58 11.43 42.83
CA THR A 102 -36.87 11.09 44.09
C THR A 102 -35.45 10.50 44.02
N SER A 103 -34.79 10.35 42.86
CA SER A 103 -33.52 9.58 42.77
C SER A 103 -32.32 10.31 42.12
N ALA A 104 -32.09 11.58 42.44
CA ALA A 104 -30.92 12.31 41.89
C ALA A 104 -29.55 11.74 42.36
N SER A 105 -29.47 11.19 43.58
CA SER A 105 -28.23 10.60 44.12
C SER A 105 -27.94 9.20 43.54
N GLU A 106 -28.97 8.37 43.33
CA GLU A 106 -28.81 7.03 42.74
C GLU A 106 -28.40 7.11 41.25
N LEU A 107 -28.97 8.07 40.51
CA LEU A 107 -28.58 8.36 39.13
C LEU A 107 -27.09 8.75 39.01
N SER A 108 -26.61 9.60 39.93
CA SER A 108 -25.20 10.01 39.94
C SER A 108 -24.25 8.83 40.19
N SER A 109 -24.68 7.83 40.97
CA SER A 109 -23.88 6.64 41.28
C SER A 109 -23.80 5.68 40.09
N ILE A 110 -24.90 5.49 39.36
CA ILE A 110 -24.95 4.68 38.14
C ILE A 110 -24.10 5.33 37.04
N GLN A 111 -24.22 6.64 36.84
CA GLN A 111 -23.42 7.37 35.86
C GLN A 111 -21.93 7.31 36.19
N SER A 112 -21.57 7.44 37.48
CA SER A 112 -20.19 7.31 37.95
C SER A 112 -19.60 5.92 37.66
N TYR A 113 -20.39 4.86 37.83
CA TYR A 113 -19.98 3.48 37.50
C TYR A 113 -19.65 3.31 36.01
N TYR A 114 -20.54 3.76 35.12
CA TYR A 114 -20.31 3.66 33.66
C TYR A 114 -19.12 4.50 33.20
N VAL A 115 -18.95 5.71 33.73
CA VAL A 115 -17.79 6.58 33.44
C VAL A 115 -16.49 5.95 33.94
N THR A 116 -16.49 5.34 35.13
CA THR A 116 -15.31 4.65 35.67
C THR A 116 -14.94 3.42 34.83
N GLY A 117 -15.92 2.63 34.40
CA GLY A 117 -15.68 1.50 33.49
C GLY A 117 -15.08 1.97 32.16
N PHE A 118 -15.65 3.02 31.56
CA PHE A 118 -15.16 3.58 30.31
C PHE A 118 -13.72 4.13 30.42
N SER A 119 -13.39 4.79 31.54
CA SER A 119 -12.04 5.33 31.76
C SER A 119 -10.99 4.23 31.89
N VAL A 120 -11.31 3.14 32.60
CA VAL A 120 -10.42 1.97 32.75
C VAL A 120 -10.23 1.25 31.41
N LEU A 121 -11.31 1.03 30.65
CA LEU A 121 -11.21 0.42 29.32
C LEU A 121 -10.39 1.30 28.37
N SER A 122 -10.60 2.61 28.38
CA SER A 122 -9.86 3.56 27.54
C SER A 122 -8.38 3.61 27.90
N ALA A 123 -8.04 3.68 29.19
CA ALA A 123 -6.66 3.64 29.66
C ALA A 123 -5.97 2.33 29.25
N THR A 124 -6.65 1.19 29.41
CA THR A 124 -6.16 -0.11 28.96
C THR A 124 -5.95 -0.13 27.45
N GLY A 125 -6.89 0.42 26.67
CA GLY A 125 -6.79 0.53 25.22
C GLY A 125 -5.58 1.35 24.76
N ILE A 126 -5.28 2.47 25.43
CA ILE A 126 -4.10 3.30 25.14
C ILE A 126 -2.81 2.52 25.41
N VAL A 127 -2.71 1.87 26.57
CA VAL A 127 -1.53 1.07 26.93
C VAL A 127 -1.32 -0.07 25.93
N LEU A 128 -2.38 -0.77 25.55
CA LEU A 128 -2.31 -1.84 24.54
C LEU A 128 -1.98 -1.32 23.15
N CYS A 129 -2.40 -0.11 22.81
CA CYS A 129 -2.02 0.55 21.57
C CYS A 129 -0.51 0.79 21.54
N LEU A 130 0.06 1.34 22.63
CA LEU A 130 1.50 1.55 22.76
C LEU A 130 2.29 0.25 22.68
N ILE A 131 1.86 -0.79 23.40
CA ILE A 131 2.49 -2.12 23.34
C ILE A 131 2.41 -2.67 21.91
N ALA A 132 1.25 -2.56 21.25
CA ALA A 132 1.08 -3.05 19.89
C ALA A 132 1.93 -2.29 18.85
N SER A 133 2.17 -0.99 19.04
CA SER A 133 3.07 -0.20 18.18
C SER A 133 4.53 -0.58 18.40
N LEU A 134 4.99 -0.60 19.66
CA LEU A 134 6.38 -0.95 19.99
C LEU A 134 6.73 -2.37 19.52
N THR A 135 5.80 -3.32 19.64
CA THR A 135 6.03 -4.71 19.25
C THR A 135 6.13 -4.89 17.73
N VAL A 136 5.41 -4.08 16.94
CA VAL A 136 5.54 -4.07 15.48
C VAL A 136 6.87 -3.46 15.05
N GLU A 137 7.27 -2.33 15.63
CA GLU A 137 8.54 -1.68 15.33
C GLU A 137 9.73 -2.59 15.69
N TRP A 138 9.70 -3.19 16.88
CA TRP A 138 10.76 -4.14 17.27
C TRP A 138 10.79 -5.38 16.39
N MET A 139 9.64 -5.90 16.00
CA MET A 139 9.55 -7.00 15.05
C MET A 139 10.16 -6.62 13.69
N GLY A 140 9.79 -5.46 13.15
CA GLY A 140 10.29 -4.95 11.87
C GLY A 140 11.81 -4.79 11.88
N LEU A 141 12.35 -4.15 12.92
CA LEU A 141 13.79 -3.97 13.10
C LEU A 141 14.53 -5.31 13.21
N ASN A 142 14.00 -6.27 13.99
CA ASN A 142 14.64 -7.57 14.14
C ASN A 142 14.60 -8.38 12.84
N ALA A 143 13.47 -8.32 12.10
CA ALA A 143 13.32 -8.95 10.81
C ALA A 143 14.29 -8.36 9.77
N ALA A 144 14.40 -7.03 9.69
CA ALA A 144 15.32 -6.33 8.80
C ALA A 144 16.78 -6.69 9.10
N LYS A 145 17.17 -6.64 10.38
CA LYS A 145 18.53 -7.01 10.83
C LYS A 145 18.88 -8.46 10.48
N ASN A 146 17.97 -9.40 10.77
CA ASN A 146 18.20 -10.80 10.48
C ASN A 146 18.25 -11.07 8.98
N LEU A 147 17.39 -10.42 8.19
CA LEU A 147 17.40 -10.58 6.74
C LEU A 147 18.68 -10.03 6.12
N HIS A 148 19.11 -8.82 6.51
CA HIS A 148 20.36 -8.22 6.04
C HIS A 148 21.57 -9.07 6.45
N HIS A 149 21.65 -9.55 7.69
CA HIS A 149 22.74 -10.40 8.14
C HIS A 149 22.79 -11.74 7.38
N ASN A 150 21.63 -12.36 7.14
CA ASN A 150 21.55 -13.59 6.35
C ASN A 150 21.94 -13.36 4.89
N LEU A 151 21.54 -12.23 4.30
CA LEU A 151 21.92 -11.85 2.94
C LEU A 151 23.44 -11.64 2.84
N LEU A 152 24.01 -10.87 3.78
CA LEU A 152 25.44 -10.61 3.88
C LEU A 152 26.26 -11.90 4.05
N LYS A 153 25.80 -12.80 4.93
CA LYS A 153 26.47 -14.08 5.14
C LYS A 153 26.47 -14.93 3.88
N LYS A 154 25.36 -14.96 3.13
CA LYS A 154 25.26 -15.73 1.89
C LYS A 154 26.13 -15.16 0.76
N ILE A 155 26.21 -13.84 0.63
CA ILE A 155 27.01 -13.22 -0.43
C ILE A 155 28.51 -13.40 -0.18
N ILE A 156 28.98 -13.28 1.07
CA ILE A 156 30.40 -13.48 1.41
C ILE A 156 30.83 -14.94 1.16
N LEU A 157 29.92 -15.90 1.33
CA LEU A 157 30.17 -17.32 1.09
C LEU A 157 29.90 -17.75 -0.37
N ALA A 158 29.53 -16.83 -1.25
CA ALA A 158 29.23 -17.15 -2.65
C ALA A 158 30.52 -17.44 -3.45
N PRO A 159 30.49 -18.37 -4.42
CA PRO A 159 31.64 -18.65 -5.27
C PRO A 159 31.97 -17.45 -6.17
N ILE A 160 33.23 -17.27 -6.55
CA ILE A 160 33.69 -16.18 -7.45
C ILE A 160 32.86 -16.15 -8.75
N ARG A 161 32.52 -17.33 -9.30
CA ARG A 161 31.66 -17.46 -10.49
C ARG A 161 30.32 -16.71 -10.37
N PHE A 162 29.75 -16.57 -9.16
CA PHE A 162 28.53 -15.79 -8.96
C PHE A 162 28.76 -14.29 -9.22
N PHE A 163 29.93 -13.77 -8.82
CA PHE A 163 30.30 -12.38 -9.04
C PHE A 163 30.69 -12.10 -10.49
N ASP A 164 31.20 -13.10 -11.21
CA ASP A 164 31.51 -12.97 -12.64
C ASP A 164 30.24 -12.95 -13.50
N THR A 165 29.19 -13.69 -13.11
CA THR A 165 27.93 -13.77 -13.88
C THR A 165 26.88 -12.74 -13.49
N THR A 166 26.99 -12.13 -12.31
CA THR A 166 25.95 -11.24 -11.78
C THR A 166 26.48 -9.81 -11.74
N PRO A 167 25.83 -8.84 -12.40
CA PRO A 167 26.31 -7.46 -12.41
C PRO A 167 26.34 -6.89 -10.99
N LEU A 168 27.44 -6.21 -10.65
CA LEU A 168 27.64 -5.62 -9.31
C LEU A 168 26.51 -4.65 -8.93
N GLY A 169 25.95 -3.93 -9.93
CA GLY A 169 24.83 -3.01 -9.76
C GLY A 169 23.58 -3.69 -9.18
N LEU A 170 23.28 -4.92 -9.59
CA LEU A 170 22.12 -5.67 -9.10
C LEU A 170 22.30 -6.12 -7.64
N ILE A 171 23.53 -6.49 -7.27
CA ILE A 171 23.88 -6.81 -5.88
C ILE A 171 23.73 -5.55 -5.02
N LEU A 172 24.25 -4.42 -5.47
CA LEU A 172 24.15 -3.14 -4.76
C LEU A 172 22.69 -2.69 -4.60
N ASN A 173 21.89 -2.81 -5.67
CA ASN A 173 20.48 -2.46 -5.64
C ASN A 173 19.69 -3.30 -4.61
N ARG A 174 20.03 -4.59 -4.46
CA ARG A 174 19.45 -5.45 -3.41
C ARG A 174 19.82 -5.03 -1.99
N PHE A 175 21.07 -4.65 -1.77
CA PHE A 175 21.51 -4.18 -0.45
C PHE A 175 20.99 -2.77 -0.12
N SER A 176 20.73 -1.95 -1.13
CA SER A 176 20.26 -0.58 -0.97
C SER A 176 18.73 -0.49 -1.08
N ALA A 177 18.19 -0.50 -2.30
CA ALA A 177 16.78 -0.25 -2.56
C ALA A 177 15.86 -1.33 -1.95
N ASP A 178 16.14 -2.61 -2.18
CA ASP A 178 15.27 -3.68 -1.66
C ASP A 178 15.27 -3.72 -0.12
N THR A 179 16.43 -3.55 0.50
CA THR A 179 16.54 -3.51 1.97
C THR A 179 15.82 -2.28 2.53
N ASN A 180 15.93 -1.12 1.87
CA ASN A 180 15.20 0.08 2.26
C ASN A 180 13.67 -0.11 2.16
N ILE A 181 13.19 -0.78 1.10
CA ILE A 181 11.77 -1.13 0.96
C ILE A 181 11.31 -2.03 2.12
N ILE A 182 12.11 -3.02 2.47
CA ILE A 182 11.80 -3.99 3.53
C ILE A 182 11.75 -3.33 4.90
N ASP A 183 12.60 -2.34 5.16
CA ASP A 183 12.69 -1.65 6.45
C ASP A 183 11.62 -0.55 6.58
N GLN A 184 11.44 0.28 5.55
CA GLN A 184 10.57 1.46 5.61
C GLN A 184 9.12 1.17 5.22
N HIS A 185 8.88 0.33 4.20
CA HIS A 185 7.54 0.20 3.61
C HIS A 185 6.78 -1.04 4.08
N ILE A 186 7.45 -2.15 4.37
CA ILE A 186 6.77 -3.40 4.78
C ILE A 186 6.07 -3.27 6.14
N PRO A 187 6.71 -2.78 7.23
CA PRO A 187 6.07 -2.67 8.54
C PRO A 187 4.77 -1.84 8.55
N PRO A 188 4.74 -0.59 8.02
CA PRO A 188 3.50 0.21 8.02
C PRO A 188 2.43 -0.40 7.11
N THR A 189 2.81 -1.04 6.00
CA THR A 189 1.85 -1.72 5.11
C THR A 189 1.20 -2.91 5.81
N LEU A 190 1.99 -3.73 6.52
CA LEU A 190 1.48 -4.85 7.31
C LEU A 190 0.59 -4.38 8.46
N GLU A 191 0.95 -3.28 9.13
CA GLU A 191 0.11 -2.68 10.15
C GLU A 191 -1.24 -2.20 9.58
N SER A 192 -1.21 -1.48 8.47
CA SER A 192 -2.43 -0.99 7.82
C SER A 192 -3.32 -2.16 7.37
N LEU A 193 -2.72 -3.21 6.80
CA LEU A 193 -3.44 -4.41 6.36
C LEU A 193 -4.08 -5.15 7.54
N THR A 194 -3.33 -5.40 8.62
CA THR A 194 -3.84 -6.08 9.82
C THR A 194 -4.91 -5.25 10.51
N ARG A 195 -4.74 -3.93 10.61
CA ARG A 195 -5.77 -3.02 11.15
C ARG A 195 -7.06 -3.09 10.32
N SER A 196 -6.96 -2.97 8.99
CA SER A 196 -8.11 -2.94 8.10
C SER A 196 -8.87 -4.27 8.08
N THR A 197 -8.14 -5.39 8.07
CA THR A 197 -8.74 -6.74 8.12
C THR A 197 -9.43 -7.01 9.46
N LEU A 198 -8.82 -6.62 10.58
CA LEU A 198 -9.43 -6.77 11.90
C LEU A 198 -10.66 -5.88 12.08
N LEU A 199 -10.64 -4.63 11.58
CA LEU A 199 -11.81 -3.74 11.59
C LEU A 199 -12.97 -4.29 10.74
N CYS A 200 -12.66 -4.83 9.56
CA CYS A 200 -13.67 -5.46 8.71
C CYS A 200 -14.27 -6.68 9.40
N LEU A 201 -13.44 -7.55 9.98
CA LEU A 201 -13.90 -8.75 10.70
C LEU A 201 -14.73 -8.39 11.93
N SER A 202 -14.31 -7.37 12.69
CA SER A 202 -15.07 -6.90 13.86
C SER A 202 -16.42 -6.30 13.45
N ALA A 203 -16.47 -5.51 12.38
CA ALA A 203 -17.73 -4.94 11.88
C ALA A 203 -18.70 -6.04 11.45
N ILE A 204 -18.22 -7.04 10.70
CA ILE A 204 -19.03 -8.21 10.32
C ILE A 204 -19.52 -8.95 11.57
N GLY A 205 -18.66 -9.15 12.57
CA GLY A 205 -19.04 -9.79 13.83
C GLY A 205 -20.11 -9.03 14.60
N VAL A 206 -19.98 -7.71 14.73
CA VAL A 206 -20.97 -6.84 15.40
C VAL A 206 -22.30 -6.85 14.67
N ILE A 207 -22.30 -6.74 13.33
CA ILE A 207 -23.53 -6.81 12.52
C ILE A 207 -24.21 -8.18 12.67
N SER A 208 -23.42 -9.25 12.67
CA SER A 208 -23.92 -10.62 12.84
C SER A 208 -24.56 -10.84 14.22
N TYR A 209 -23.97 -10.24 15.26
CA TYR A 209 -24.52 -10.26 16.62
C TYR A 209 -25.80 -9.43 16.73
N ALA A 210 -25.83 -8.23 16.15
CA ALA A 210 -26.97 -7.32 16.23
C ALA A 210 -28.18 -7.79 15.40
N THR A 211 -27.97 -8.40 14.23
CA THR A 211 -29.06 -8.86 13.35
C THR A 211 -28.64 -10.12 12.59
N PRO A 212 -28.86 -11.33 13.14
CA PRO A 212 -28.41 -12.57 12.51
C PRO A 212 -29.06 -12.84 11.13
N ILE A 213 -30.28 -12.35 10.90
CA ILE A 213 -30.94 -12.41 9.58
C ILE A 213 -30.14 -11.71 8.48
N SER A 214 -29.40 -10.63 8.82
CA SER A 214 -28.62 -9.86 7.85
C SER A 214 -27.46 -10.65 7.24
N MET A 215 -27.05 -11.76 7.86
CA MET A 215 -25.98 -12.63 7.36
C MET A 215 -26.33 -13.27 6.00
N VAL A 216 -27.62 -13.55 5.77
CA VAL A 216 -28.10 -14.07 4.49
C VAL A 216 -27.93 -13.03 3.38
N ALA A 217 -28.13 -11.73 3.69
CA ALA A 217 -27.94 -10.64 2.74
C ALA A 217 -26.44 -10.29 2.55
N LEU A 218 -25.61 -10.48 3.59
CA LEU A 218 -24.17 -10.24 3.52
C LEU A 218 -23.45 -11.23 2.61
N LEU A 219 -23.93 -12.49 2.54
CA LEU A 219 -23.32 -13.55 1.75
C LEU A 219 -23.23 -13.22 0.24
N PRO A 220 -24.31 -12.86 -0.48
CA PRO A 220 -24.24 -12.48 -1.89
C PRO A 220 -23.42 -11.20 -2.09
N LEU A 221 -23.50 -10.25 -1.14
CA LEU A 221 -22.69 -9.02 -1.17
C LEU A 221 -21.18 -9.35 -1.10
N GLY A 222 -20.79 -10.23 -0.19
CA GLY A 222 -19.42 -10.69 -0.01
C GLY A 222 -18.88 -11.41 -1.24
N VAL A 223 -19.70 -12.24 -1.89
CA VAL A 223 -19.33 -12.90 -3.16
C VAL A 223 -19.12 -11.86 -4.26
N ALA A 224 -20.02 -10.88 -4.41
CA ALA A 224 -19.85 -9.79 -5.38
C ALA A 224 -18.57 -8.98 -5.11
N PHE A 225 -18.29 -8.65 -3.85
CA PHE A 225 -17.05 -7.97 -3.45
C PHE A 225 -15.81 -8.80 -3.75
N TYR A 226 -15.84 -10.10 -3.51
CA TYR A 226 -14.73 -11.00 -3.83
C TYR A 226 -14.41 -10.98 -5.33
N PHE A 227 -15.43 -11.05 -6.20
CA PHE A 227 -15.22 -10.93 -7.64
C PHE A 227 -14.63 -9.57 -8.00
N ILE A 228 -15.21 -8.46 -7.51
CA ILE A 228 -14.70 -7.10 -7.78
C ILE A 228 -13.24 -6.98 -7.33
N GLN A 229 -12.91 -7.43 -6.12
CA GLN A 229 -11.55 -7.38 -5.58
C GLN A 229 -10.58 -8.23 -6.40
N LYS A 230 -11.02 -9.40 -6.90
CA LYS A 230 -10.21 -10.25 -7.76
C LYS A 230 -9.91 -9.59 -9.11
N TYR A 231 -10.92 -9.06 -9.79
CA TYR A 231 -10.73 -8.36 -11.06
C TYR A 231 -9.87 -7.10 -10.90
N PHE A 232 -10.15 -6.30 -9.87
CA PHE A 232 -9.38 -5.11 -9.55
C PHE A 232 -7.92 -5.45 -9.28
N ARG A 233 -7.64 -6.49 -8.48
CA ARG A 233 -6.26 -6.89 -8.17
C ARG A 233 -5.47 -7.25 -9.44
N VAL A 234 -6.08 -7.94 -10.40
CA VAL A 234 -5.40 -8.26 -11.67
C VAL A 234 -5.17 -6.98 -12.47
N ALA A 235 -6.22 -6.17 -12.67
CA ALA A 235 -6.10 -4.93 -13.42
C ALA A 235 -5.07 -3.96 -12.81
N SER A 236 -5.15 -3.66 -11.52
CA SER A 236 -4.18 -2.78 -10.83
C SER A 236 -2.76 -3.30 -10.92
N LYS A 237 -2.57 -4.61 -10.90
CA LYS A 237 -1.25 -5.21 -11.03
C LYS A 237 -0.68 -4.97 -12.42
N ASP A 238 -1.47 -5.22 -13.46
CA ASP A 238 -1.06 -5.00 -14.85
C ASP A 238 -0.83 -3.51 -15.13
N LEU A 239 -1.66 -2.62 -14.57
CA LEU A 239 -1.47 -1.16 -14.66
C LEU A 239 -0.23 -0.68 -13.91
N GLN A 240 0.09 -1.29 -12.76
CA GLN A 240 1.30 -0.95 -12.00
C GLN A 240 2.57 -1.43 -12.71
N GLU A 241 2.53 -2.63 -13.32
CA GLU A 241 3.62 -3.10 -14.19
C GLU A 241 3.80 -2.17 -15.40
N LEU A 242 2.71 -1.67 -15.98
CA LEU A 242 2.76 -0.69 -17.06
C LEU A 242 3.41 0.63 -16.60
N ASP A 243 2.98 1.19 -15.48
CA ASP A 243 3.53 2.43 -14.90
C ASP A 243 5.04 2.31 -14.61
N ASP A 244 5.44 1.21 -13.96
CA ASP A 244 6.84 0.92 -13.66
C ASP A 244 7.67 0.79 -14.96
N SER A 245 7.11 0.15 -16.00
CA SER A 245 7.80 -0.02 -17.31
C SER A 245 7.92 1.28 -18.11
N THR A 246 6.96 2.20 -18.02
CA THR A 246 7.02 3.48 -18.75
C THR A 246 7.93 4.51 -18.07
N GLN A 247 8.13 4.39 -16.76
CA GLN A 247 8.96 5.31 -16.00
C GLN A 247 10.46 5.12 -16.30
N LEU A 248 10.90 3.89 -16.57
CA LEU A 248 12.31 3.57 -16.76
C LEU A 248 12.91 4.23 -18.03
N PRO A 249 12.33 4.07 -19.25
CA PRO A 249 12.85 4.72 -20.45
C PRO A 249 12.90 6.25 -20.35
N LEU A 250 11.95 6.86 -19.61
CA LEU A 250 11.94 8.29 -19.35
C LEU A 250 13.17 8.73 -18.54
N LEU A 251 13.55 7.95 -17.51
CA LEU A 251 14.74 8.22 -16.69
C LEU A 251 16.03 8.00 -17.47
N CYS A 252 16.11 6.94 -18.28
CA CYS A 252 17.26 6.66 -19.14
C CYS A 252 17.49 7.80 -20.15
N HIS A 253 16.45 8.18 -20.91
CA HIS A 253 16.52 9.28 -21.88
C HIS A 253 16.90 10.62 -21.21
N PHE A 254 16.45 10.86 -19.98
CA PHE A 254 16.86 12.05 -19.21
C PHE A 254 18.35 12.00 -18.84
N SER A 255 18.85 10.86 -18.39
CA SER A 255 20.27 10.66 -18.07
C SER A 255 21.15 10.84 -19.29
N GLU A 256 20.80 10.19 -20.41
CA GLU A 256 21.51 10.29 -21.68
C GLU A 256 21.54 11.73 -22.21
N THR A 257 20.40 12.44 -22.14
CA THR A 257 20.32 13.85 -22.52
C THR A 257 21.20 14.74 -21.63
N ALA A 258 21.31 14.42 -20.33
CA ALA A 258 22.13 15.19 -19.39
C ALA A 258 23.63 14.99 -19.64
N GLU A 259 24.05 13.77 -19.95
CA GLU A 259 25.44 13.44 -20.26
C GLU A 259 25.85 13.95 -21.65
N GLY A 260 24.98 13.77 -22.66
CA GLY A 260 25.19 14.19 -24.05
C GLY A 260 24.84 15.66 -24.35
N LEU A 261 24.53 16.48 -23.33
CA LEU A 261 23.94 17.81 -23.51
C LEU A 261 24.76 18.74 -24.40
N THR A 262 26.08 18.70 -24.29
CA THR A 262 27.00 19.53 -25.09
C THR A 262 26.97 19.14 -26.57
N THR A 263 26.94 17.83 -26.84
CA THR A 263 26.85 17.25 -28.19
C THR A 263 25.51 17.60 -28.85
N ILE A 264 24.40 17.44 -28.12
CA ILE A 264 23.05 17.75 -28.62
C ILE A 264 22.93 19.23 -29.02
N ARG A 265 23.47 20.13 -28.20
CA ARG A 265 23.51 21.58 -28.49
C ARG A 265 24.41 21.90 -29.68
N ALA A 266 25.57 21.23 -29.79
CA ALA A 266 26.50 21.43 -30.90
C ALA A 266 25.87 21.07 -32.25
N PHE A 267 25.10 19.98 -32.31
CA PHE A 267 24.37 19.55 -33.53
C PHE A 267 23.01 20.23 -33.71
N ARG A 268 22.56 21.07 -32.77
CA ARG A 268 21.25 21.75 -32.78
C ARG A 268 20.05 20.80 -32.90
N HIS A 269 20.13 19.61 -32.29
CA HIS A 269 19.04 18.62 -32.27
C HIS A 269 18.12 18.70 -31.05
N GLU A 270 18.18 19.80 -30.29
CA GLU A 270 17.38 20.02 -29.07
C GLU A 270 15.87 19.79 -29.26
N ALA A 271 15.30 20.19 -30.40
CA ALA A 271 13.87 20.04 -30.66
C ALA A 271 13.43 18.57 -30.77
N ARG A 272 14.27 17.71 -31.36
CA ARG A 272 13.99 16.27 -31.50
C ARG A 272 14.01 15.58 -30.13
N PHE A 273 15.05 15.82 -29.34
CA PHE A 273 15.17 15.28 -27.97
C PHE A 273 14.04 15.80 -27.06
N LYS A 274 13.66 17.07 -27.20
CA LYS A 274 12.52 17.64 -26.45
C LYS A 274 11.21 16.96 -26.82
N GLN A 275 10.95 16.74 -28.12
CA GLN A 275 9.74 16.06 -28.56
C GLN A 275 9.69 14.63 -28.02
N ARG A 276 10.80 13.88 -28.12
CA ARG A 276 10.90 12.51 -27.60
C ARG A 276 10.63 12.45 -26.10
N MET A 277 11.21 13.38 -25.33
CA MET A 277 10.96 13.48 -23.89
C MET A 277 9.48 13.78 -23.57
N LEU A 278 8.83 14.64 -24.37
CA LEU A 278 7.39 14.93 -24.19
C LEU A 278 6.51 13.71 -24.49
N GLU A 279 6.83 12.94 -25.54
CA GLU A 279 6.12 11.68 -25.86
C GLU A 279 6.25 10.67 -24.72
N LEU A 280 7.47 10.44 -24.20
CA LEU A 280 7.72 9.55 -23.07
C LEU A 280 7.00 10.01 -21.79
N THR A 281 6.96 11.33 -21.55
CA THR A 281 6.26 11.91 -20.41
C THR A 281 4.75 11.72 -20.53
N ASP A 282 4.18 11.87 -21.73
CA ASP A 282 2.75 11.68 -21.97
C ASP A 282 2.34 10.22 -21.78
N THR A 283 3.13 9.27 -22.28
CA THR A 283 2.90 7.84 -22.06
C THR A 283 2.95 7.45 -20.58
N ASN A 284 3.92 7.98 -19.83
CA ASN A 284 4.04 7.74 -18.40
C ASN A 284 2.88 8.37 -17.61
N ASN A 285 2.53 9.62 -17.94
CA ASN A 285 1.38 10.29 -17.32
C ASN A 285 0.07 9.55 -17.61
N LEU A 286 -0.11 9.02 -18.82
CA LEU A 286 -1.28 8.24 -19.20
C LEU A 286 -1.38 6.96 -18.35
N ALA A 287 -0.29 6.20 -18.21
CA ALA A 287 -0.23 5.01 -17.36
C ALA A 287 -0.59 5.32 -15.91
N TYR A 288 0.05 6.35 -15.33
CA TYR A 288 -0.23 6.83 -13.98
C TYR A 288 -1.69 7.26 -13.79
N LEU A 289 -2.26 8.00 -14.75
CA LEU A 289 -3.66 8.44 -14.72
C LEU A 289 -4.63 7.27 -14.75
N PHE A 290 -4.37 6.24 -15.56
CA PHE A 290 -5.18 5.03 -15.57
C PHE A 290 -5.10 4.30 -14.22
N LEU A 291 -3.92 4.22 -13.61
CA LEU A 291 -3.76 3.58 -12.30
C LEU A 291 -4.52 4.36 -11.21
N SER A 292 -4.43 5.68 -11.23
CA SER A 292 -5.17 6.58 -10.34
C SER A 292 -6.68 6.44 -10.54
N ALA A 293 -7.15 6.44 -11.79
CA ALA A 293 -8.56 6.27 -12.12
C ALA A 293 -9.10 4.91 -11.66
N ALA A 294 -8.33 3.83 -11.82
CA ALA A 294 -8.69 2.51 -11.31
C ALA A 294 -8.83 2.53 -9.78
N ASN A 295 -7.86 3.11 -9.06
CA ASN A 295 -7.91 3.23 -7.59
C ASN A 295 -9.15 4.01 -7.13
N ARG A 296 -9.47 5.12 -7.79
CA ARG A 296 -10.68 5.92 -7.52
C ARG A 296 -11.96 5.17 -7.85
N TRP A 297 -11.98 4.41 -8.94
CA TRP A 297 -13.13 3.57 -9.28
C TRP A 297 -13.43 2.54 -8.19
N LEU A 298 -12.40 1.90 -7.62
CA LEU A 298 -12.57 0.97 -6.51
C LEU A 298 -13.09 1.70 -5.27
N GLU A 299 -12.47 2.82 -4.87
CA GLU A 299 -12.90 3.63 -3.72
C GLU A 299 -14.38 4.01 -3.83
N VAL A 300 -14.80 4.46 -5.01
CA VAL A 300 -16.20 4.81 -5.26
C VAL A 300 -17.10 3.58 -5.22
N ARG A 301 -16.68 2.43 -5.73
CA ARG A 301 -17.48 1.19 -5.71
C ARG A 301 -17.62 0.65 -4.28
N THR A 302 -16.57 0.69 -3.47
CA THR A 302 -16.60 0.24 -2.07
C THR A 302 -17.46 1.17 -1.23
N VAL A 303 -17.29 2.48 -1.34
CA VAL A 303 -18.09 3.49 -0.61
C VAL A 303 -19.55 3.47 -1.07
N ARG A 304 -19.82 3.45 -2.38
CA ARG A 304 -21.19 3.44 -2.91
C ARG A 304 -21.95 2.18 -2.52
N ASN A 305 -21.32 1.00 -2.56
CA ASN A 305 -21.98 -0.24 -2.14
C ASN A 305 -22.23 -0.30 -0.62
N VAL A 306 -21.44 0.41 0.20
CA VAL A 306 -21.70 0.58 1.63
C VAL A 306 -22.84 1.59 1.88
N LEU A 307 -22.98 2.61 1.02
CA LEU A 307 -24.02 3.65 1.12
C LEU A 307 -25.31 3.37 0.33
N THR A 308 -25.44 2.25 -0.36
CA THR A 308 -26.70 1.84 -0.99
C THR A 308 -27.37 0.71 -0.19
N PRO A 309 -28.10 1.02 0.90
CA PRO A 309 -29.27 0.22 1.24
C PRO A 309 -30.38 0.66 0.28
N GLY A 310 -30.62 -0.08 -0.80
CA GLY A 310 -31.90 0.07 -1.50
C GLY A 310 -32.99 -0.51 -0.58
N GLY A 311 -34.02 0.18 -0.11
CA GLY A 311 -34.50 1.57 -0.16
C GLY A 311 -35.85 1.59 0.62
N PRO A 312 -36.80 2.51 0.34
CA PRO A 312 -36.87 3.94 0.69
C PRO A 312 -37.47 4.20 2.09
N THR A 313 -37.50 5.48 2.52
CA THR A 313 -37.89 6.02 3.85
C THR A 313 -36.79 5.80 4.90
N VAL A 314 -36.07 6.82 5.36
CA VAL A 314 -36.57 7.98 6.12
C VAL A 314 -35.74 9.22 5.77
N HIS A 315 -36.43 10.27 5.38
CA HIS A 315 -35.91 11.63 5.21
C HIS A 315 -35.53 12.24 6.56
N ASN A 316 -34.50 13.09 6.57
CA ASN A 316 -34.19 14.12 7.57
C ASN A 316 -33.74 13.67 8.96
N VAL A 317 -32.42 13.70 9.22
CA VAL A 317 -31.82 14.55 10.27
C VAL A 317 -30.35 14.81 9.88
N VAL A 318 -30.12 15.81 9.03
CA VAL A 318 -28.81 16.47 8.92
C VAL A 318 -28.99 17.89 9.41
N PHE A 319 -28.41 18.11 10.60
CA PHE A 319 -27.92 19.36 11.16
C PHE A 319 -27.95 20.58 10.22
N THR A 320 -28.85 21.52 10.51
CA THR A 320 -28.68 22.94 10.16
C THR A 320 -28.16 23.69 11.39
N PRO A 321 -27.00 24.37 11.36
CA PRO A 321 -26.62 25.32 12.39
C PRO A 321 -27.33 26.64 12.09
N GLY A 322 -28.44 26.90 12.79
CA GLY A 322 -29.08 28.21 12.81
C GLY A 322 -28.37 29.13 13.81
N GLY A 323 -27.60 30.08 13.31
CA GLY A 323 -27.18 31.25 14.09
C GLY A 323 -28.37 32.23 14.28
N PRO A 324 -28.47 32.92 15.42
CA PRO A 324 -29.51 33.93 15.62
C PRO A 324 -29.12 35.24 14.94
N ASN A 325 -30.03 35.78 14.14
CA ASN A 325 -29.98 37.13 13.56
C ASN A 325 -30.09 38.20 14.66
N GLY A 326 -29.35 39.29 14.47
CA GLY A 326 -29.54 40.52 15.23
C GLY A 326 -30.83 41.26 14.85
N ALA A 327 -31.50 41.75 15.89
CA ALA A 327 -32.22 43.01 15.95
C ALA A 327 -32.10 43.50 17.40
#